data_AF-A0A6P7H0E9-F1
#
_entry.id   AF-A0A6P7H0E9-F1
#
_cell.length_a   1.000
_cell.length_b   1.000
_cell.length_c   1.000
_cell.angle_alpha   90.00
_cell.angle_beta   90.00
_cell.angle_gamma   90.00
#
_symmetry.space_group_name_H-M   'P 1'
#
loop_
_entity.id
_entity.type
_entity.pdbx_description
1 polymer ?
#
loop_
_entity_poly.entity_id
_entity_poly.type
_entity_poly.pdbx_seq_one_letter_code
_entity_poly.pdbx_strand_id
1 'polypeptide(L)'
;MHFNDLSTESSEEIANLFASHFSSVYRSDKANVGSFQLFVDGYKDADYWLRRFEVEPLTPSLAQKFQLQFERLVVLDYIIRNTDRGNDNWLIKYDQPTVVNGNSVSAQVELTDTTDWNLVQLPEISIAAIDNGLAFPYKHPDSWRAYPYHWAWLPQAKVPFSKATKDLVLPLLSDMNFVQVIYEKLYELLENQKRHIQNFSKFDSNFF
;
A
#
# COMPACT_ATOMS: atom_id res chain seq x y z
N MET A 1 -56.03 22.05 -6.96
CA MET A 1 -55.72 21.46 -8.29
C MET A 1 -54.26 21.73 -8.57
N HIS A 2 -53.52 20.68 -8.93
CA HIS A 2 -52.10 20.62 -9.36
C HIS A 2 -51.07 20.84 -8.23
N PHE A 3 -50.55 19.80 -7.55
CA PHE A 3 -49.52 18.80 -7.98
C PHE A 3 -48.26 19.49 -8.55
N ASN A 4 -47.19 19.56 -7.75
CA ASN A 4 -46.03 18.64 -7.71
C ASN A 4 -45.22 18.65 -9.01
N ASP A 5 -43.92 18.98 -8.91
CA ASP A 5 -42.81 18.14 -9.38
C ASP A 5 -41.47 18.90 -9.23
N LEU A 6 -40.91 18.84 -8.02
CA LEU A 6 -39.48 19.09 -7.75
C LEU A 6 -38.90 17.80 -7.18
N SER A 7 -38.91 16.76 -8.01
CA SER A 7 -38.20 15.48 -7.86
C SER A 7 -38.25 14.90 -9.27
N THR A 8 -37.18 14.71 -10.01
CA THR A 8 -35.91 14.07 -9.69
C THR A 8 -35.03 14.38 -10.89
N GLU A 9 -33.95 15.15 -10.74
CA GLU A 9 -32.88 15.02 -11.73
C GLU A 9 -32.40 13.57 -11.62
N SER A 10 -32.50 12.83 -12.72
CA SER A 10 -32.07 11.44 -12.75
C SER A 10 -30.59 11.38 -12.36
N SER A 11 -30.16 10.34 -11.65
CA SER A 11 -28.74 10.13 -11.34
C SER A 11 -27.87 10.15 -12.59
N GLU A 12 -28.45 9.79 -13.73
CA GLU A 12 -27.88 9.88 -15.07
C GLU A 12 -27.63 11.31 -15.54
N GLU A 13 -28.56 12.25 -15.31
CA GLU A 13 -28.37 13.67 -15.63
C GLU A 13 -27.26 14.29 -14.80
N ILE A 14 -27.18 13.98 -13.50
CA ILE A 14 -26.10 14.44 -12.62
C ILE A 14 -24.76 13.84 -13.04
N ALA A 15 -24.72 12.56 -13.38
CA ALA A 15 -23.52 11.90 -13.89
C ALA A 15 -23.07 12.47 -15.23
N ASN A 16 -24.01 12.78 -16.13
CA ASN A 16 -23.75 13.41 -17.42
C ASN A 16 -23.30 14.86 -17.27
N LEU A 17 -23.85 15.62 -16.31
CA LEU A 17 -23.40 16.96 -15.99
C LEU A 17 -21.98 16.94 -15.43
N PHE A 18 -21.68 15.98 -14.55
CA PHE A 18 -20.34 15.80 -13.98
C PHE A 18 -19.33 15.37 -15.05
N ALA A 19 -19.69 14.44 -15.94
CA ALA A 19 -18.85 13.99 -17.05
C ALA A 19 -18.62 15.10 -18.09
N SER A 20 -19.65 15.89 -18.39
CA SER A 20 -19.60 17.07 -19.26
C SER A 20 -18.70 18.15 -18.68
N HIS A 21 -18.90 18.49 -17.41
CA HIS A 21 -18.10 19.49 -16.71
C HIS A 21 -16.65 19.04 -16.55
N PHE A 22 -16.43 17.76 -16.22
CA PHE A 22 -15.09 17.16 -16.16
C PHE A 22 -14.39 17.20 -17.52
N SER A 23 -15.09 16.84 -18.61
CA SER A 23 -14.55 16.90 -19.98
C SER A 23 -14.28 18.33 -20.45
N SER A 24 -15.08 19.31 -20.00
CA SER A 24 -14.92 20.72 -20.35
C SER A 24 -13.79 21.42 -19.59
N VAL A 25 -13.54 21.03 -18.34
CA VAL A 25 -12.54 21.66 -17.46
C VAL A 25 -11.19 20.95 -17.53
N TYR A 26 -11.19 19.62 -17.75
CA TYR A 26 -9.98 18.80 -17.81
C TYR A 26 -9.64 18.33 -19.23
N ARG A 27 -9.84 19.19 -20.24
CA ARG A 27 -9.28 19.00 -21.58
C ARG A 27 -7.76 19.24 -21.57
N SER A 28 -7.05 18.41 -20.81
CA SER A 28 -5.67 18.06 -21.11
C SER A 28 -5.76 16.80 -21.97
N ASP A 29 -5.67 16.94 -23.29
CA ASP A 29 -5.63 15.80 -24.23
C ASP A 29 -4.38 14.91 -24.06
N LYS A 30 -3.58 15.15 -23.00
CA LYS A 30 -2.37 14.40 -22.66
C LYS A 30 -2.63 13.65 -21.35
N ALA A 31 -2.83 12.33 -21.45
CA ALA A 31 -2.83 11.46 -20.28
C ALA A 31 -1.45 11.55 -19.61
N ASN A 32 -1.43 11.91 -18.32
CA ASN A 32 -0.21 11.93 -17.54
C ASN A 32 0.18 10.50 -17.19
N VAL A 33 1.40 10.10 -17.55
CA VAL A 33 1.96 8.82 -17.12
C VAL A 33 2.56 8.97 -15.74
N GLY A 34 2.24 8.01 -14.87
CA GLY A 34 2.70 7.96 -13.50
C GLY A 34 2.39 6.60 -12.88
N SER A 35 2.82 6.41 -11.64
CA SER A 35 2.48 5.22 -10.86
C SER A 35 1.02 5.30 -10.41
N PHE A 36 0.25 4.23 -10.65
CA PHE A 36 -1.08 4.06 -10.08
C PHE A 36 -0.99 2.99 -8.97
N GLN A 37 -1.05 3.43 -7.72
CA GLN A 37 -1.04 2.54 -6.56
C GLN A 37 -2.48 2.32 -6.08
N LEU A 38 -2.85 1.05 -5.83
CA LEU A 38 -4.16 0.73 -5.25
C LEU A 38 -4.29 1.32 -3.84
N PHE A 39 -5.44 1.91 -3.57
CA PHE A 39 -5.78 2.42 -2.24
C PHE A 39 -6.01 1.25 -1.26
N VAL A 40 -5.53 1.40 -0.03
CA VAL A 40 -5.70 0.43 1.05
C VAL A 40 -6.56 1.04 2.16
N ASP A 41 -7.71 0.42 2.43
CA ASP A 41 -8.69 0.93 3.40
C ASP A 41 -8.44 0.43 4.83
N GLY A 42 -8.75 1.26 5.83
CA GLY A 42 -8.61 0.94 7.25
C GLY A 42 -7.17 0.98 7.80
N TYR A 43 -6.21 1.41 6.99
CA TYR A 43 -4.81 1.56 7.40
C TYR A 43 -4.55 2.93 8.06
N LYS A 44 -3.59 2.96 8.98
CA LYS A 44 -3.05 4.19 9.60
C LYS A 44 -1.53 4.15 9.58
N ASP A 45 -0.89 5.31 9.69
CA ASP A 45 0.56 5.45 9.80
C ASP A 45 1.12 4.49 10.86
N ALA A 46 2.27 3.88 10.60
CA ALA A 46 2.82 2.93 11.54
C ALA A 46 3.16 3.59 12.88
N ASP A 47 3.66 4.82 12.89
CA ASP A 47 3.92 5.58 14.11
C ASP A 47 2.69 5.68 15.03
N TYR A 48 1.49 5.84 14.46
CA TYR A 48 0.24 5.88 15.22
C TYR A 48 -0.01 4.58 16.02
N TRP A 49 0.20 3.42 15.40
CA TRP A 49 -0.01 2.13 16.04
C TRP A 49 1.15 1.71 16.94
N LEU A 50 2.39 2.00 16.55
CA LEU A 50 3.58 1.68 17.34
C LEU A 50 3.53 2.35 18.73
N ARG A 51 3.15 3.63 18.79
CA ARG A 51 2.96 4.35 20.07
C ARG A 51 1.89 3.70 20.97
N ARG A 52 0.85 3.13 20.37
CA ARG A 52 -0.19 2.41 21.12
C ARG A 52 0.30 1.07 21.63
N PHE A 53 1.09 0.34 20.85
CA PHE A 53 1.68 -0.93 21.26
C PHE A 53 2.72 -0.79 22.38
N GLU A 54 3.31 0.40 22.56
CA GLU A 54 4.14 0.71 23.73
C GLU A 54 3.32 0.82 25.02
N VAL A 55 2.09 1.32 24.94
CA VAL A 55 1.18 1.47 26.09
C VAL A 55 0.42 0.18 26.36
N GLU A 56 -0.12 -0.44 25.31
CA GLU A 56 -0.89 -1.68 25.33
C GLU A 56 -0.24 -2.69 24.37
N PRO A 57 0.67 -3.54 24.86
CA PRO A 57 1.37 -4.51 24.02
C PRO A 57 0.43 -5.50 23.33
N LEU A 58 0.76 -5.81 22.08
CA LEU A 58 0.08 -6.85 21.31
C LEU A 58 0.13 -8.21 22.03
N THR A 59 -0.92 -9.03 21.87
CA THR A 59 -0.87 -10.42 22.32
C THR A 59 0.27 -11.18 21.61
N PRO A 60 0.87 -12.20 22.24
CA PRO A 60 2.03 -12.89 21.65
C PRO A 60 1.81 -13.40 20.22
N SER A 61 0.59 -13.88 19.92
CA SER A 61 0.20 -14.34 18.58
C SER A 61 0.18 -13.21 17.56
N LEU A 62 -0.39 -12.05 17.91
CA LEU A 62 -0.40 -10.87 17.04
C LEU A 62 0.99 -10.26 16.88
N ALA A 63 1.79 -10.21 17.95
CA ALA A 63 3.16 -9.74 17.90
C ALA A 63 4.02 -10.60 16.95
N GLN A 64 3.82 -11.92 16.93
CA GLN A 64 4.48 -12.81 15.98
C GLN A 64 4.05 -12.52 14.53
N LYS A 65 2.74 -12.34 14.28
CA LYS A 65 2.24 -11.98 12.94
C LYS A 65 2.80 -10.63 12.48
N PHE A 66 2.80 -9.64 13.36
CA PHE A 66 3.37 -8.32 13.11
C PHE A 66 4.86 -8.42 12.76
N GLN A 67 5.64 -9.17 13.54
CA GLN A 67 7.06 -9.38 13.30
C GLN A 67 7.30 -10.00 11.91
N LEU A 68 6.51 -10.99 11.49
CA LEU A 68 6.64 -11.60 10.16
C LEU A 68 6.36 -10.60 9.04
N GLN A 69 5.37 -9.72 9.19
CA GLN A 69 5.11 -8.67 8.20
C GLN A 69 6.18 -7.59 8.21
N PHE A 70 6.68 -7.22 9.40
CA PHE A 70 7.78 -6.28 9.57
C PHE A 70 9.07 -6.78 8.90
N GLU A 71 9.39 -8.06 9.07
CA GLU A 71 10.53 -8.68 8.39
C GLU A 71 10.42 -8.59 6.86
N ARG A 72 9.21 -8.72 6.30
CA ARG A 72 8.98 -8.55 4.85
C ARG A 72 9.22 -7.10 4.40
N LEU A 73 8.77 -6.11 5.18
CA LEU A 73 9.06 -4.70 4.93
C LEU A 73 10.58 -4.44 4.92
N VAL A 74 11.30 -4.97 5.92
CA VAL A 74 12.75 -4.84 6.02
C VAL A 74 13.45 -5.44 4.79
N VAL A 75 13.05 -6.65 4.38
CA VAL A 75 13.62 -7.31 3.20
C VAL A 75 13.37 -6.48 1.94
N LEU A 76 12.13 -6.00 1.73
CA LEU A 76 11.77 -5.16 0.60
C LEU A 76 12.65 -3.90 0.54
N ASP A 77 12.66 -3.11 1.62
CA ASP A 77 13.37 -1.84 1.69
C ASP A 77 14.89 -2.02 1.50
N TYR A 78 15.43 -3.12 2.01
CA TYR A 78 16.85 -3.41 1.87
C TYR A 78 17.22 -3.81 0.45
N ILE A 79 16.40 -4.63 -0.23
CA ILE A 79 16.63 -5.04 -1.62
C ILE A 79 16.58 -3.84 -2.56
N ILE A 80 15.56 -2.98 -2.43
CA ILE A 80 15.38 -1.82 -3.31
C ILE A 80 16.22 -0.61 -2.89
N ARG A 81 16.90 -0.70 -1.72
CA ARG A 81 17.57 0.41 -1.04
C ARG A 81 16.68 1.67 -0.99
N ASN A 82 15.55 1.57 -0.28
CA ASN A 82 14.69 2.73 -0.09
C ASN A 82 15.43 3.83 0.69
N THR A 83 15.41 5.05 0.17
CA THR A 83 16.08 6.22 0.78
C THR A 83 15.15 7.07 1.63
N ASP A 84 13.85 6.81 1.61
CA ASP A 84 12.84 7.65 2.28
C ASP A 84 11.82 6.84 3.06
N ARG A 85 12.27 5.81 3.79
CA ARG A 85 11.39 5.05 4.69
C ARG A 85 11.35 5.69 6.09
N GLY A 86 10.43 6.63 6.27
CA GLY A 86 9.94 7.08 7.58
C GLY A 86 8.90 6.12 8.18
N ASN A 87 8.52 6.32 9.45
CA ASN A 87 7.46 5.53 10.11
C ASN A 87 6.02 5.98 9.76
N ASP A 88 5.92 7.05 9.01
CA ASP A 88 4.75 7.57 8.31
C ASP A 88 4.58 6.93 6.91
N ASN A 89 5.69 6.52 6.27
CA ASN A 89 5.69 5.95 4.91
C ASN A 89 5.41 4.44 4.87
N TRP A 90 4.95 3.83 5.96
CA TRP A 90 4.36 2.51 5.95
C TRP A 90 3.19 2.49 6.91
N LEU A 91 2.16 1.74 6.55
CA LEU A 91 0.90 1.75 7.26
C LEU A 91 0.67 0.43 7.99
N ILE A 92 -0.04 0.49 9.11
CA ILE A 92 -0.52 -0.67 9.84
C ILE A 92 -2.06 -0.63 9.86
N LYS A 93 -2.67 -1.76 9.55
CA LYS A 93 -4.08 -2.05 9.84
C LYS A 93 -4.12 -3.02 11.01
N TYR A 94 -4.90 -2.68 12.03
CA TYR A 94 -5.11 -3.52 13.20
C TYR A 94 -6.60 -3.59 13.51
N ASP A 95 -7.18 -4.77 13.32
CA ASP A 95 -8.59 -5.05 13.59
C ASP A 95 -8.69 -5.64 15.01
N GLN A 96 -9.28 -4.87 15.93
CA GLN A 96 -9.53 -5.31 17.29
C GLN A 96 -10.59 -6.43 17.30
N PRO A 97 -10.51 -7.40 18.24
CA PRO A 97 -11.51 -8.44 18.34
C PRO A 97 -12.85 -7.83 18.79
N THR A 98 -13.84 -7.81 17.89
CA THR A 98 -15.21 -7.44 18.25
C THR A 98 -16.02 -8.69 18.55
N VAL A 99 -16.63 -8.74 19.75
CA VAL A 99 -17.68 -9.72 20.05
C VAL A 99 -18.95 -9.24 19.36
N VAL A 100 -19.39 -9.94 18.32
CA VAL A 100 -20.63 -9.64 17.60
C VAL A 100 -21.82 -10.08 18.47
N ASN A 101 -22.14 -9.31 19.51
CA ASN A 101 -23.36 -9.50 20.29
C ASN A 101 -24.54 -8.83 19.56
N GLY A 102 -25.10 -9.54 18.58
CA GLY A 102 -26.52 -9.58 18.23
C GLY A 102 -27.40 -8.33 18.05
N ASN A 103 -26.97 -7.08 18.20
CA ASN A 103 -27.85 -5.92 18.02
C ASN A 103 -27.12 -4.61 17.67
N SER A 104 -26.85 -4.41 16.37
CA SER A 104 -27.00 -3.13 15.66
C SER A 104 -26.63 -3.29 14.16
N VAL A 105 -27.67 -3.24 13.33
CA VAL A 105 -27.76 -3.22 11.84
C VAL A 105 -26.73 -2.24 11.21
N SER A 106 -26.15 -2.38 10.01
CA SER A 106 -26.69 -2.88 8.73
C SER A 106 -25.59 -3.00 7.64
N ALA A 107 -25.47 -4.16 6.99
CA ALA A 107 -25.17 -4.29 5.56
C ALA A 107 -25.56 -5.72 5.14
N GLN A 108 -26.51 -5.83 4.22
CA GLN A 108 -27.15 -7.07 3.80
C GLN A 108 -26.11 -8.12 3.34
N VAL A 109 -26.16 -9.30 3.95
CA VAL A 109 -25.69 -10.54 3.32
C VAL A 109 -26.79 -11.57 3.51
N GLU A 110 -27.32 -12.04 2.38
CA GLU A 110 -28.38 -13.04 2.31
C GLU A 110 -27.91 -14.40 2.84
N LEU A 111 -28.85 -15.01 3.56
CA LEU A 111 -28.82 -16.29 4.23
C LEU A 111 -28.40 -17.45 3.32
N THR A 112 -27.34 -18.16 3.70
CA THR A 112 -27.26 -19.62 3.47
C THR A 112 -27.00 -20.33 4.78
N ASP A 113 -27.90 -21.29 5.02
CA ASP A 113 -28.26 -21.96 6.25
C ASP A 113 -27.12 -22.76 6.93
N THR A 114 -27.24 -22.88 8.25
CA THR A 114 -26.60 -23.83 9.19
C THR A 114 -25.30 -23.44 9.94
N THR A 115 -25.46 -23.41 11.27
CA THR A 115 -24.49 -23.37 12.41
C THR A 115 -24.13 -22.01 13.03
N ASP A 116 -25.03 -21.54 13.90
CA ASP A 116 -24.79 -20.54 14.95
C ASP A 116 -23.65 -20.99 15.91
N TRP A 117 -22.41 -20.63 15.57
CA TRP A 117 -21.32 -20.46 16.53
C TRP A 117 -20.90 -19.00 16.43
N ASN A 118 -21.00 -18.26 17.54
CA ASN A 118 -20.54 -16.87 17.67
C ASN A 118 -19.28 -16.62 16.83
N LEU A 119 -19.40 -15.91 15.71
CA LEU A 119 -18.26 -15.54 14.87
C LEU A 119 -17.45 -14.49 15.62
N VAL A 120 -16.56 -14.94 16.51
CA VAL A 120 -15.51 -14.09 17.07
C VAL A 120 -14.55 -13.78 15.94
N GLN A 121 -14.59 -12.56 15.43
CA GLN A 121 -13.57 -12.10 14.48
C GLN A 121 -12.23 -12.11 15.21
N LEU A 122 -11.35 -13.02 14.79
CA LEU A 122 -9.98 -13.08 15.31
C LEU A 122 -9.26 -11.79 14.94
N PRO A 123 -8.53 -11.18 15.88
CA PRO A 123 -7.83 -9.94 15.58
C PRO A 123 -6.77 -10.20 14.51
N GLU A 124 -6.69 -9.25 13.58
CA GLU A 124 -5.77 -9.30 12.45
C GLU A 124 -4.87 -8.06 12.45
N ILE A 125 -3.63 -8.24 12.01
CA ILE A 125 -2.66 -7.15 11.86
C ILE A 125 -1.94 -7.29 10.52
N SER A 126 -1.89 -6.18 9.77
CA SER A 126 -1.30 -6.11 8.44
C SER A 126 -0.51 -4.83 8.23
N ILE A 127 0.56 -4.90 7.43
CA ILE A 127 1.45 -3.81 7.04
C ILE A 127 1.31 -3.54 5.54
N ALA A 128 1.23 -2.27 5.16
CA ALA A 128 1.32 -1.82 3.79
C ALA A 128 2.53 -0.89 3.61
N ALA A 129 3.46 -1.27 2.74
CA ALA A 129 4.61 -0.44 2.36
C ALA A 129 4.20 0.50 1.22
N ILE A 130 3.84 1.74 1.56
CA ILE A 130 3.44 2.75 0.58
C ILE A 130 4.63 3.64 0.22
N ASP A 131 4.44 4.57 -0.71
CA ASP A 131 5.43 5.61 -1.02
C ASP A 131 6.87 5.08 -1.24
N ASN A 132 7.03 4.29 -2.31
CA ASN A 132 8.30 3.69 -2.69
C ASN A 132 9.03 4.50 -3.78
N GLY A 133 8.66 5.76 -3.99
CA GLY A 133 9.13 6.58 -5.12
C GLY A 133 10.63 6.91 -5.08
N LEU A 134 11.24 6.88 -3.89
CA LEU A 134 12.65 7.20 -3.66
C LEU A 134 13.49 5.94 -3.36
N ALA A 135 13.30 4.90 -4.16
CA ALA A 135 14.08 3.66 -4.14
C ALA A 135 14.93 3.48 -5.41
N PHE A 136 15.70 2.40 -5.48
CA PHE A 136 16.62 2.07 -6.58
C PHE A 136 17.68 3.15 -6.89
N PRO A 137 18.47 3.60 -5.91
CA PRO A 137 19.54 4.55 -6.17
C PRO A 137 20.65 3.90 -7.02
N TYR A 138 21.24 4.67 -7.94
CA TYR A 138 22.31 4.17 -8.82
C TYR A 138 23.60 3.80 -8.07
N LYS A 139 23.83 4.42 -6.91
CA LYS A 139 24.93 4.13 -5.98
C LYS A 139 24.46 4.31 -4.54
N HIS A 140 25.20 3.77 -3.59
CA HIS A 140 24.94 4.06 -2.17
C HIS A 140 25.16 5.55 -1.85
N PRO A 141 24.40 6.12 -0.89
CA PRO A 141 24.63 7.47 -0.41
C PRO A 141 26.07 7.67 0.07
N ASP A 142 26.64 8.85 -0.19
CA ASP A 142 28.03 9.16 0.17
C ASP A 142 28.25 9.21 1.71
N SER A 143 27.18 9.46 2.48
CA SER A 143 27.19 9.38 3.94
C SER A 143 26.20 8.32 4.40
N TRP A 144 26.66 7.37 5.22
CA TRP A 144 25.81 6.33 5.81
C TRP A 144 24.72 6.88 6.74
N ARG A 145 24.86 8.15 7.19
CA ARG A 145 23.85 8.86 7.98
C ARG A 145 22.81 9.57 7.12
N ALA A 146 23.09 9.76 5.83
CA ALA A 146 22.09 10.26 4.89
C ALA A 146 21.18 9.09 4.51
N TYR A 147 19.87 9.29 4.62
CA TYR A 147 18.84 8.30 4.26
C TYR A 147 18.87 7.01 5.11
N PRO A 148 18.68 7.14 6.44
CA PRO A 148 18.57 5.99 7.35
C PRO A 148 17.20 5.30 7.21
N TYR A 149 17.16 4.01 7.52
CA TYR A 149 15.89 3.31 7.69
C TYR A 149 15.30 3.64 9.07
N HIS A 150 14.17 4.35 9.13
CA HIS A 150 13.62 4.79 10.42
C HIS A 150 13.15 3.62 11.28
N TRP A 151 12.70 2.53 10.64
CA TRP A 151 12.33 1.31 11.33
C TRP A 151 13.52 0.62 12.03
N ALA A 152 14.77 0.95 11.70
CA ALA A 152 15.94 0.33 12.32
C ALA A 152 16.09 0.71 13.81
N TRP A 153 15.46 1.80 14.25
CA TRP A 153 15.45 2.22 15.65
C TRP A 153 14.35 1.54 16.48
N LEU A 154 13.42 0.83 15.83
CA LEU A 154 12.34 0.14 16.53
C LEU A 154 12.84 -1.10 17.28
N PRO A 155 12.21 -1.48 18.41
CA PRO A 155 12.60 -2.68 19.14
C PRO A 155 12.47 -3.96 18.28
N GLN A 156 11.53 -3.98 17.33
CA GLN A 156 11.32 -5.09 16.39
C GLN A 156 12.52 -5.34 15.47
N ALA A 157 13.31 -4.31 15.17
CA ALA A 157 14.52 -4.44 14.36
C ALA A 157 15.66 -5.17 15.09
N LYS A 158 15.58 -5.29 16.43
CA LYS A 158 16.56 -6.03 17.23
C LYS A 158 16.29 -7.54 17.26
N VAL A 159 15.11 -7.97 16.80
CA VAL A 159 14.72 -9.38 16.76
C VAL A 159 15.39 -10.04 15.53
N PRO A 160 16.10 -11.16 15.69
CA PRO A 160 16.67 -11.88 14.56
C PRO A 160 15.58 -12.38 13.61
N PHE A 161 15.87 -12.36 12.30
CA PHE A 161 14.95 -12.89 11.29
C PHE A 161 14.47 -14.31 11.62
N SER A 162 13.16 -14.48 11.55
CA SER A 162 12.49 -15.77 11.73
C SER A 162 12.95 -16.81 10.70
N LYS A 163 12.81 -18.09 11.06
CA LYS A 163 13.07 -19.18 10.12
C LYS A 163 12.14 -19.10 8.91
N ALA A 164 10.87 -18.73 9.10
CA ALA A 164 9.90 -18.58 8.03
C ALA A 164 10.34 -17.57 6.96
N THR A 165 10.86 -16.41 7.38
CA THR A 165 11.38 -15.40 6.43
C THR A 165 12.66 -15.88 5.74
N LYS A 166 13.57 -16.54 6.47
CA LYS A 166 14.79 -17.12 5.89
C LYS A 166 14.47 -18.17 4.82
N ASP A 167 13.59 -19.11 5.14
CA ASP A 167 13.19 -20.19 4.24
C ASP A 167 12.43 -19.65 3.01
N LEU A 168 11.73 -18.52 3.15
CA LEU A 168 11.05 -17.85 2.04
C LEU A 168 12.02 -17.10 1.11
N VAL A 169 12.96 -16.34 1.68
CA VAL A 169 13.75 -15.35 0.92
C VAL A 169 15.10 -15.91 0.45
N LEU A 170 15.79 -16.71 1.27
CA LEU A 170 17.14 -17.18 0.95
C LEU A 170 17.20 -18.03 -0.32
N PRO A 171 16.28 -18.99 -0.58
CA PRO A 171 16.35 -19.78 -1.82
C PRO A 171 16.21 -18.91 -3.07
N LEU A 172 15.39 -17.86 -3.00
CA LEU A 172 15.16 -16.93 -4.10
C LEU A 172 16.40 -16.07 -4.37
N LEU A 173 16.97 -15.44 -3.34
CA LEU A 173 18.13 -14.56 -3.50
C LEU A 173 19.44 -15.31 -3.77
N SER A 174 19.51 -16.60 -3.41
CA SER A 174 20.68 -17.43 -3.69
C SER A 174 20.67 -18.00 -5.12
N ASP A 175 19.52 -18.04 -5.79
CA ASP A 175 19.39 -18.48 -7.17
C ASP A 175 19.73 -17.34 -8.14
N MET A 176 20.87 -17.48 -8.83
CA MET A 176 21.31 -16.50 -9.82
C MET A 176 20.33 -16.37 -11.00
N ASN A 177 19.56 -17.42 -11.32
CA ASN A 177 18.54 -17.33 -12.37
C ASN A 177 17.39 -16.43 -11.94
N PHE A 178 16.94 -16.58 -10.69
CA PHE A 178 15.90 -15.71 -10.14
C PHE A 178 16.34 -14.24 -10.09
N VAL A 179 17.57 -13.98 -9.64
CA VAL A 179 18.14 -12.62 -9.61
C VAL A 179 18.22 -12.02 -11.03
N GLN A 180 18.66 -12.82 -12.00
CA GLN A 180 18.71 -12.40 -13.40
C GLN A 180 17.32 -12.04 -13.95
N VAL A 181 16.30 -12.85 -13.63
CA VAL A 181 14.90 -12.57 -14.03
C VAL A 181 14.39 -11.27 -13.40
N ILE A 182 14.71 -11.00 -12.14
CA ILE A 182 14.37 -9.71 -11.50
C ILE A 182 15.05 -8.56 -12.23
N TYR A 183 16.35 -8.69 -12.51
CA TYR A 183 17.12 -7.66 -13.21
C TYR A 183 16.53 -7.35 -14.59
N GLU A 184 16.23 -8.37 -15.40
CA GLU A 184 15.66 -8.20 -16.73
C GLU A 184 14.29 -7.51 -16.70
N LYS A 185 13.42 -7.91 -15.76
CA LYS A 185 12.11 -7.26 -15.57
C LYS A 185 12.24 -5.80 -15.14
N LEU A 186 13.15 -5.50 -14.22
CA LEU A 186 13.42 -4.12 -13.81
C LEU A 186 14.00 -3.30 -14.96
N TYR A 187 14.91 -3.88 -15.75
CA TYR A 187 15.48 -3.23 -16.92
C TYR A 187 14.42 -2.89 -17.97
N GLU A 188 13.53 -3.84 -18.31
CA GLU A 188 12.41 -3.58 -19.23
C GLU A 188 11.50 -2.47 -18.72
N LEU A 189 11.14 -2.50 -17.42
CA LEU A 189 10.28 -1.50 -16.81
C LEU A 189 10.91 -0.10 -16.87
N LEU A 190 12.18 0.03 -16.48
CA LEU A 190 12.89 1.31 -16.46
C LEU A 190 13.19 1.84 -17.86
N GLU A 191 13.51 0.96 -18.82
CA GLU A 191 13.77 1.36 -20.21
C GLU A 191 12.48 1.82 -20.91
N ASN A 192 11.34 1.18 -20.63
CA ASN A 192 10.04 1.64 -21.10
C ASN A 192 9.72 3.05 -20.57
N GLN A 193 10.01 3.33 -19.29
CA GLN A 193 9.86 4.66 -18.70
C GLN A 193 10.76 5.69 -19.37
N LYS A 194 12.03 5.37 -19.61
CA LYS A 194 12.99 6.27 -20.28
C LYS A 194 12.55 6.62 -21.71
N ARG A 195 12.13 5.63 -22.50
CA ARG A 195 11.58 5.84 -23.85
C ARG A 195 10.35 6.73 -23.81
N HIS A 196 9.48 6.55 -22.83
CA HIS A 196 8.30 7.37 -22.64
C HIS A 196 8.66 8.85 -22.35
N ILE A 197 9.60 9.10 -21.44
CA ILE A 197 10.08 10.46 -21.12
C ILE A 197 10.72 11.14 -22.34
N GLN A 198 11.56 10.41 -23.09
CA GLN A 198 12.20 10.95 -24.30
C GLN A 198 11.19 11.30 -25.39
N ASN A 199 10.18 10.45 -25.60
CA ASN A 199 9.12 10.73 -26.55
C ASN A 199 8.31 11.97 -26.14
N PHE A 200 8.00 12.13 -24.84
CA PHE A 200 7.33 13.34 -24.33
C PHE A 200 8.13 14.61 -24.59
N SER A 201 9.45 14.60 -24.35
CA SER A 201 10.32 15.77 -24.60
C SER A 201 10.38 16.18 -26.09
N LYS A 202 10.21 15.23 -27.01
CA LYS A 202 10.18 15.50 -28.46
C LYS A 202 8.83 16.03 -28.95
N PHE A 203 7.73 15.71 -28.27
CA PHE A 203 6.42 16.28 -28.59
C PHE A 203 6.32 17.75 -28.17
N ASP A 204 6.94 18.14 -27.06
CA ASP A 204 6.90 19.52 -26.57
C ASP A 204 7.84 20.45 -27.38
N SER A 205 8.85 19.91 -28.08
CA SER A 205 9.72 20.68 -29.00
C SER A 205 9.12 20.96 -30.37
N ASN A 206 7.96 20.38 -30.70
CA ASN A 206 7.26 20.61 -31.98
C ASN A 206 6.11 21.64 -31.88
N PHE A 207 6.00 22.33 -30.74
CA PHE A 207 4.97 23.35 -30.47
C PHE A 207 5.53 24.78 -30.33
N PHE A 208 6.79 25.00 -30.72
CA PHE A 208 7.39 26.34 -30.90
C PHE A 208 7.95 26.51 -32.30
#